data_AF-A0A3B9CYR4-F1
#
_entry.id   AF-A0A3B9CYR4-F1
#
_cell.length_a   1.000
_cell.length_b   1.000
_cell.length_c   1.000
_cell.angle_alpha   90.00
_cell.angle_beta   90.00
_cell.angle_gamma   90.00
#
_symmetry.space_group_name_H-M   'P 1'
#
loop_
_entity.id
_entity.type
_entity.pdbx_description
1 polymer ?
#
loop_
_entity_poly.entity_id
_entity_poly.type
_entity_poly.pdbx_seq_one_letter_code
_entity_poly.pdbx_strand_id
1 'polypeptide(L)'
;ELLDRGERLLSTDGRLCCILPIEQEQHVCDVAKARGLFVQRRCRIRPRPEKDPHRAMLAFATSESSVQETELAIEVERHFPTPEYRALTSEFLLKH
;
A
#
# COMPACT_ATOMS: atom_id res chain seq x y z
N GLU A 1 0.43 -17.26 -4.51
CA GLU A 1 1.86 -17.26 -4.87
C GLU A 1 2.64 -16.11 -4.24
N LEU A 2 2.19 -14.84 -4.36
CA LEU A 2 2.91 -13.67 -3.82
C LEU A 2 3.26 -13.77 -2.32
N LEU A 3 2.26 -14.01 -1.47
CA LEU A 3 2.47 -14.10 -0.02
C LEU A 3 3.36 -15.30 0.36
N ASP A 4 3.25 -16.40 -0.38
CA ASP A 4 4.01 -17.63 -0.15
C ASP A 4 5.51 -17.47 -0.41
N ARG A 5 5.86 -16.78 -1.51
CA ARG A 5 7.26 -16.47 -1.79
C ARG A 5 7.77 -15.31 -0.94
N GLY A 6 6.93 -14.32 -0.66
CA GLY A 6 7.29 -13.16 0.16
C GLY A 6 7.72 -13.58 1.56
N GLU A 7 6.93 -14.44 2.23
CA GLU A 7 7.24 -15.00 3.55
C GLU A 7 8.64 -15.62 3.61
N ARG A 8 9.00 -16.47 2.64
CA ARG A 8 10.27 -17.20 2.61
C ARG A 8 11.50 -16.33 2.35
N LEU A 9 11.31 -15.14 1.78
CA LEU A 9 12.38 -14.24 1.36
C LEU A 9 12.57 -13.05 2.32
N LEU A 10 11.71 -12.92 3.33
CA LEU A 10 11.77 -11.83 4.30
C LEU A 10 12.92 -12.08 5.30
N SER A 11 13.78 -11.07 5.46
CA SER A 11 14.63 -10.97 6.64
C SER A 11 13.80 -10.59 7.87
N THR A 12 14.40 -10.68 9.06
CA THR A 12 13.75 -10.33 10.34
C THR A 12 13.10 -8.94 10.33
N ASP A 13 13.75 -7.95 9.71
CA ASP A 13 13.27 -6.57 9.61
C ASP A 13 12.69 -6.25 8.21
N GLY A 14 12.52 -7.27 7.38
CA GLY A 14 12.03 -7.15 6.02
C GLY A 14 10.55 -6.75 5.98
N ARG A 15 10.13 -6.16 4.86
CA ARG A 15 8.73 -5.83 4.60
C ARG A 15 8.30 -6.32 3.24
N LEU A 16 7.12 -6.95 3.18
CA LEU A 16 6.46 -7.29 1.93
C LEU A 16 5.43 -6.20 1.63
N CYS A 17 5.66 -5.43 0.56
CA CYS A 17 4.77 -4.36 0.14
C CYS A 17 4.03 -4.73 -1.13
N CYS A 18 2.72 -4.44 -1.19
CA CYS A 18 1.93 -4.64 -2.39
C CYS A 18 0.86 -3.54 -2.56
N ILE A 19 0.44 -3.33 -3.81
CA ILE A 19 -0.67 -2.45 -4.17
C ILE A 19 -1.72 -3.30 -4.88
N LEU A 20 -2.97 -3.24 -4.44
CA LEU A 20 -4.05 -4.10 -4.93
C LEU A 20 -5.41 -3.36 -4.95
N PRO A 21 -6.40 -3.82 -5.73
CA PRO A 21 -7.76 -3.28 -5.71
C PRO A 21 -8.38 -3.36 -4.32
N ILE A 22 -9.05 -2.31 -3.85
CA ILE A 22 -9.49 -2.25 -2.45
C ILE A 22 -10.44 -3.39 -2.05
N GLU A 23 -11.17 -3.94 -3.01
CA GLU A 23 -12.10 -5.06 -2.82
C GLU A 23 -11.38 -6.36 -2.41
N GLN A 24 -10.09 -6.49 -2.72
CA GLN A 24 -9.28 -7.65 -2.37
C GLN A 24 -8.55 -7.49 -1.03
N GLU A 25 -8.58 -6.30 -0.43
CA GLU A 25 -7.75 -5.94 0.71
C GLU A 25 -7.98 -6.85 1.92
N GLN A 26 -9.24 -7.06 2.30
CA GLN A 26 -9.60 -7.88 3.44
C GLN A 26 -9.13 -9.33 3.23
N HIS A 27 -9.42 -9.90 2.06
CA HIS A 27 -9.02 -11.26 1.73
C HIS A 27 -7.50 -11.45 1.80
N VAL A 28 -6.72 -10.51 1.24
CA VAL A 28 -5.25 -10.56 1.30
C VAL A 28 -4.75 -10.44 2.74
N CYS A 29 -5.34 -9.56 3.56
CA CYS A 29 -5.01 -9.44 4.98
C CYS A 29 -5.25 -10.74 5.73
N ASP A 30 -6.38 -11.41 5.50
CA ASP A 30 -6.73 -12.66 6.17
C ASP A 30 -5.77 -13.80 5.80
N VAL A 31 -5.44 -13.92 4.51
CA VAL A 31 -4.47 -14.93 4.03
C VAL A 31 -3.06 -14.65 4.55
N ALA A 32 -2.65 -13.38 4.60
CA ALA A 32 -1.35 -12.99 5.16
C ALA A 32 -1.27 -13.32 6.66
N LYS A 33 -2.31 -12.99 7.43
CA LYS A 33 -2.36 -13.26 8.86
C LYS A 33 -2.27 -14.77 9.17
N ALA A 34 -2.95 -15.61 8.38
CA ALA A 34 -2.87 -17.06 8.51
C ALA A 34 -1.45 -17.63 8.25
N ARG A 35 -0.56 -16.83 7.65
CA ARG A 35 0.83 -17.15 7.35
C ARG A 35 1.83 -16.41 8.26
N GLY A 36 1.36 -15.82 9.36
CA GLY A 36 2.23 -15.07 10.28
C GLY A 36 2.73 -13.74 9.73
N LEU A 37 2.09 -13.20 8.68
CA LEU A 37 2.35 -11.87 8.14
C LEU A 37 1.26 -10.89 8.60
N PHE A 38 1.67 -9.83 9.28
CA PHE A 38 0.78 -8.84 9.86
C PHE A 38 0.91 -7.52 9.13
N VAL A 39 -0.23 -6.89 8.83
CA VAL A 39 -0.24 -5.56 8.22
C VAL A 39 0.30 -4.54 9.22
N GLN A 40 1.32 -3.81 8.81
CA GLN A 40 1.99 -2.77 9.58
C GLN A 40 1.60 -1.38 9.08
N ARG A 41 1.41 -1.25 7.76
CA ARG A 41 0.97 -0.01 7.13
C ARG A 41 -0.12 -0.29 6.12
N ARG A 42 -1.12 0.59 6.11
CA ARG A 42 -2.21 0.61 5.15
C ARG A 42 -2.35 2.04 4.62
N CYS A 43 -2.30 2.17 3.30
CA CYS A 43 -2.57 3.42 2.62
C CYS A 43 -3.73 3.23 1.63
N ARG A 44 -4.84 3.95 1.85
CA ARG A 44 -5.97 3.95 0.92
C ARG A 44 -5.74 4.98 -0.17
N ILE A 45 -5.75 4.53 -1.43
CA ILE A 45 -5.42 5.35 -2.58
C ILE A 45 -6.70 5.74 -3.32
N ARG A 46 -6.97 7.04 -3.36
CA ARG A 46 -8.08 7.64 -4.08
C ARG A 46 -7.60 8.18 -5.43
N PRO A 47 -8.41 8.08 -6.50
CA PRO A 47 -8.05 8.72 -7.74
C PRO A 47 -8.06 10.25 -7.56
N ARG A 48 -9.03 10.76 -6.79
CA ARG A 48 -9.18 12.18 -6.41
C ARG A 48 -9.76 12.30 -4.99
N PRO A 49 -9.60 13.44 -4.29
CA PRO A 49 -10.07 13.61 -2.91
C PRO A 49 -11.55 13.30 -2.69
N GLU A 50 -12.41 13.63 -3.66
CA GLU A 50 -13.86 13.45 -3.60
C GLU A 50 -14.34 12.04 -3.97
N LYS A 51 -13.43 11.15 -4.40
CA LYS A 51 -13.75 9.80 -4.82
C LYS A 51 -13.39 8.79 -3.74
N ASP A 52 -14.10 7.67 -3.76
CA ASP A 52 -13.76 6.55 -2.91
C ASP A 52 -12.39 5.96 -3.30
N PRO A 53 -11.65 5.40 -2.32
CA PRO A 53 -10.43 4.70 -2.62
C PRO A 53 -10.74 3.48 -3.50
N HIS A 54 -9.88 3.23 -4.49
CA HIS A 54 -10.02 2.09 -5.41
C HIS A 54 -8.84 1.12 -5.28
N ARG A 55 -7.80 1.52 -4.55
CA ARG A 55 -6.61 0.70 -4.28
C ARG A 55 -6.21 0.83 -2.82
N ALA A 56 -5.60 -0.23 -2.32
CA ALA A 56 -4.89 -0.23 -1.05
C ALA A 56 -3.42 -0.55 -1.30
N MET A 57 -2.52 0.19 -0.66
CA MET A 57 -1.13 -0.18 -0.52
C MET A 57 -0.91 -0.71 0.89
N LEU A 58 -0.40 -1.94 0.99
CA LEU A 58 -0.18 -2.64 2.24
C LEU A 58 1.31 -2.93 2.41
N ALA A 59 1.80 -2.83 3.64
CA ALA A 59 3.10 -3.33 4.04
C ALA A 59 2.92 -4.37 5.16
N PHE A 60 3.42 -5.57 4.94
CA PHE A 60 3.38 -6.68 5.89
C PHE A 60 4.76 -6.93 6.50
N ALA A 61 4.77 -7.38 7.76
CA ALA A 61 5.96 -7.89 8.45
C ALA A 61 5.61 -9.16 9.24
N THR A 62 6.64 -9.87 9.71
CA THR A 62 6.48 -11.08 10.55
C THR A 62 6.15 -10.76 12.02
N SER A 63 6.30 -9.51 12.43
CA SER A 63 5.91 -9.01 13.76
C SER A 63 4.57 -8.29 13.72
N GLU A 64 3.81 -8.40 14.81
CA GLU A 64 2.54 -7.70 15.00
C GLU A 64 2.77 -6.31 15.61
N SER A 65 2.01 -5.30 15.16
CA SER A 65 2.01 -3.95 15.72
C SER A 65 0.67 -3.26 15.49
N SER A 66 0.53 -2.03 16.00
CA SER A 66 -0.53 -1.14 15.52
C SER A 66 -0.37 -0.88 14.02
N VAL A 67 -1.50 -0.87 13.31
CA VAL A 67 -1.53 -0.58 11.88
C VAL A 67 -1.47 0.93 11.68
N GLN A 68 -0.47 1.40 10.93
CA GLN A 68 -0.41 2.78 10.51
C GLN A 68 -1.32 3.00 9.30
N GLU A 69 -2.41 3.74 9.51
CA GLU A 69 -3.39 4.09 8.48
C GLU A 69 -3.06 5.45 7.85
N THR A 70 -3.12 5.52 6.53
CA THR A 70 -2.90 6.75 5.74
C THR A 70 -3.83 6.76 4.53
N GLU A 71 -4.00 7.93 3.91
CA GLU A 71 -4.69 8.07 2.63
C GLU A 71 -3.84 8.88 1.65
N LEU A 72 -4.02 8.63 0.37
CA LEU A 72 -3.35 9.34 -0.71
C LEU A 72 -4.33 9.57 -1.87
N ALA A 73 -4.59 10.82 -2.21
CA ALA A 73 -5.25 11.15 -3.47
C ALA A 73 -4.20 11.39 -4.56
N ILE A 74 -4.40 10.85 -5.76
CA ILE A 74 -3.42 10.97 -6.87
C ILE A 74 -3.55 12.31 -7.57
N GLU A 75 -4.77 12.71 -7.91
CA GLU A 75 -5.07 13.93 -8.67
C GLU A 75 -5.97 14.87 -7.88
N VAL A 76 -5.76 16.18 -7.95
CA VAL A 76 -6.75 17.19 -7.51
C VAL A 76 -7.81 17.38 -8.61
N GLU A 77 -7.34 17.43 -9.86
CA GLU A 77 -8.14 17.51 -11.09
C GLU A 77 -7.49 16.63 -12.16
N ARG A 78 -8.21 16.34 -13.25
CA ARG A 78 -7.70 15.46 -14.32
C ARG A 78 -6.34 15.96 -14.81
N HIS A 79 -5.32 15.11 -14.74
CA HIS A 79 -3.92 15.41 -15.10
C HIS A 79 -3.17 16.38 -14.17
N PHE A 80 -3.75 16.76 -13.02
CA PHE A 80 -3.12 17.61 -12.02
C PHE A 80 -2.85 16.81 -10.74
N PRO A 81 -1.61 16.33 -10.52
CA PRO A 81 -1.27 15.53 -9.35
C PRO A 81 -1.37 16.36 -8.07
N THR A 82 -1.79 15.73 -6.97
CA THR A 82 -1.78 16.35 -5.64
C THR A 82 -0.36 16.69 -5.18
N PRO A 83 -0.19 17.67 -4.28
CA PRO A 83 1.10 17.95 -3.66
C PRO A 83 1.71 16.72 -2.98
N GLU A 84 0.90 15.91 -2.31
CA GLU A 84 1.32 14.70 -1.62
C GLU A 84 1.85 13.64 -2.60
N TYR A 85 1.12 13.40 -3.69
CA TYR A 85 1.56 12.47 -4.72
C TYR A 85 2.82 12.96 -5.43
N ARG A 86 2.88 14.25 -5.76
CA ARG A 86 4.07 14.86 -6.39
C ARG A 86 5.29 14.76 -5.48
N ALA A 87 5.15 15.01 -4.19
CA ALA A 87 6.24 14.86 -3.22
C ALA A 87 6.74 13.41 -3.19
N LEU A 88 5.80 12.44 -3.11
CA LEU A 88 6.09 11.01 -3.09
C LEU A 88 6.83 10.52 -4.36
N THR A 89 6.49 11.05 -5.52
CA THR A 89 7.08 10.63 -6.81
C THR A 89 8.16 11.57 -7.34
N SER A 90 8.51 12.62 -6.60
CA SER A 90 9.37 13.70 -7.08
C SER A 90 10.74 13.22 -7.58
N GLU A 91 11.31 12.20 -6.92
CA GLU A 91 12.61 11.61 -7.30
C GLU A 91 12.54 10.74 -8.57
N PHE A 92 11.34 10.35 -9.00
CA PHE A 92 11.11 9.47 -10.16
C PHE A 92 10.50 10.19 -11.37
N LEU A 93 9.96 11.40 -11.17
CA LEU A 93 9.46 12.23 -12.26
C LEU A 93 10.65 12.82 -13.01
N LEU A 94 11.02 12.19 -14.14
CA LEU A 94 12.02 12.72 -15.06
C LEU A 94 11.61 14.13 -15.50
N LYS A 95 12.49 15.10 -15.27
CA LYS A 95 12.34 16.47 -15.78
C LYS A 95 12.56 16.41 -17.30
N HIS A 96 11.48 16.35 -18.06
CA HIS A 96 11.50 16.57 -19.50
C HIS A 96 10.96 17.96 -19.81
#